data_AF-A0ABD6X538-F1
#
_entry.id   AF-A0ABD6X538-F1
#
_cell.length_a   1.000
_cell.length_b   1.000
_cell.length_c   1.000
_cell.angle_alpha   90.00
_cell.angle_beta   90.00
_cell.angle_gamma   90.00
#
_symmetry.space_group_name_H-M   'P 1'
#
loop_
_entity.id
_entity.type
_entity.pdbx_description
1 polymer ?
#
loop_
_entity_poly.entity_id
_entity_poly.type
_entity_poly.pdbx_seq_one_letter_code
_entity_poly.pdbx_strand_id
1 'polypeptide(L)' 'MDVTSIENLIATYASFNKQIFISIDEVSKYKDETRDLIEKSKFIKLDKDRVAFGQKWKTETIS' A
#
# COMPACT_ATOMS: atom_id res chain seq x y z
N MET A 1 15.85 -4.18 0.81
CA MET A 1 15.66 -2.83 0.23
C MET A 1 15.87 -1.82 1.33
N ASP A 2 16.59 -0.74 1.06
CA ASP A 2 16.80 0.33 2.03
C ASP A 2 15.50 1.14 2.17
N VAL A 3 14.95 1.16 3.39
CA VAL A 3 13.71 1.87 3.74
C VAL A 3 13.80 3.34 3.32
N THR A 4 14.98 3.95 3.49
CA THR A 4 15.27 5.35 3.17
C THR A 4 15.06 5.66 1.68
N SER A 5 15.43 4.73 0.79
CA SER A 5 15.27 4.92 -0.65
C SER A 5 13.79 4.96 -1.05
N ILE A 6 12.95 4.17 -0.39
CA ILE A 6 11.51 4.15 -0.66
C ILE A 6 10.83 5.41 -0.11
N GLU A 7 11.24 5.89 1.07
CA GLU A 7 10.72 7.16 1.62
C GLU A 7 11.01 8.33 0.67
N ASN A 8 12.25 8.43 0.17
CA ASN A 8 12.63 9.46 -0.79
C ASN A 8 11.85 9.35 -2.10
N LEU A 9 11.56 8.13 -2.54
CA LEU A 9 10.75 7.86 -3.73
C LEU A 9 9.32 8.36 -3.53
N ILE A 10 8.69 8.03 -2.39
CA ILE A 10 7.32 8.47 -2.06
C ILE A 10 7.25 10.00 -1.99
N ALA A 11 8.20 10.65 -1.30
CA ALA A 11 8.26 12.10 -1.19
C ALA A 11 8.41 12.77 -2.56
N THR A 12 9.29 12.24 -3.42
CA THR A 12 9.48 12.74 -4.78
C THR A 12 8.19 12.63 -5.58
N TYR A 13 7.53 11.47 -5.55
CA TYR A 13 6.31 11.27 -6.34
C TYR A 13 5.13 12.10 -5.86
N ALA A 14 5.02 12.34 -4.55
CA ALA A 14 4.01 13.22 -3.99
C ALA A 14 4.15 14.69 -4.42
N SER A 15 5.32 15.11 -4.89
CA SER A 15 5.54 16.47 -5.40
C SER A 15 5.02 16.70 -6.83
N PHE A 16 4.70 15.63 -7.58
CA PHE A 16 4.21 15.76 -8.94
C PHE A 16 2.70 16.00 -8.98
N ASN A 17 2.26 16.87 -9.90
CA ASN A 17 0.85 17.11 -10.20
C ASN A 17 0.27 16.07 -11.19
N LYS A 18 0.68 14.81 -11.10
CA LYS A 18 0.19 13.71 -11.96
C LYS A 18 -0.41 12.61 -11.10
N GLN A 19 -1.39 11.88 -11.64
CA GLN A 19 -1.93 10.70 -10.97
C GLN A 19 -0.92 9.55 -11.09
N ILE A 20 -0.54 8.97 -9.94
CA ILE A 20 0.46 7.91 -9.82
C ILE A 20 -0.11 6.82 -8.91
N PHE A 21 0.02 5.57 -9.32
CA PHE A 21 -0.40 4.43 -8.52
C PHE A 21 0.84 3.68 -8.02
N ILE A 22 0.97 3.59 -6.70
CA ILE A 22 2.08 2.88 -6.04
C ILE A 22 1.48 1.83 -5.11
N SER A 23 1.85 0.58 -5.31
CA SER A 23 1.55 -0.50 -4.36
C SER A 23 2.64 -0.53 -3.30
N ILE A 24 2.25 -0.41 -2.03
CA ILE A 24 3.15 -0.34 -0.88
C ILE A 24 2.76 -1.43 0.10
N ASP A 25 3.75 -2.21 0.55
CA ASP A 25 3.61 -3.20 1.63
C ASP A 25 4.39 -2.76 2.87
N GLU A 26 4.10 -3.37 4.02
CA GLU A 26 4.82 -3.17 5.28
C GLU A 26 4.98 -1.69 5.71
N VAL A 27 3.92 -0.90 5.55
CA VAL A 27 3.88 0.56 5.83
C VAL A 27 4.39 0.93 7.24
N SER A 28 4.31 0.02 8.20
CA SER A 28 4.82 0.20 9.56
C SER A 28 6.34 0.42 9.66
N LYS A 29 7.10 0.14 8.59
CA LYS A 29 8.57 0.31 8.57
C LYS A 29 9.03 1.75 8.29
N TYR A 30 8.14 2.61 7.80
CA TYR A 30 8.47 3.99 7.44
C TYR A 30 8.33 4.95 8.63
N LYS A 31 8.95 6.13 8.52
CA LYS A 31 8.80 7.22 9.47
C LYS A 31 7.37 7.74 9.47
N ASP A 32 6.97 8.37 10.57
CA ASP A 32 5.61 8.84 10.77
C ASP A 32 5.16 9.83 9.70
N GLU A 33 6.04 10.75 9.26
CA GLU A 33 5.74 11.69 8.16
C GLU A 33 5.38 10.96 6.85
N THR A 34 6.14 9.92 6.50
CA THR A 34 5.88 9.09 5.32
C THR A 34 4.58 8.30 5.48
N ARG A 35 4.33 7.76 6.68
CA ARG A 35 3.09 7.01 6.98
C ARG A 35 1.86 7.91 6.88
N ASP A 36 1.94 9.13 7.37
CA ASP A 36 0.87 10.13 7.28
C ASP A 36 0.58 10.50 5.83
N LEU A 37 1.62 10.68 5.01
CA LEU A 37 1.49 10.97 3.59
C LEU A 37 0.81 9.81 2.84
N ILE A 38 1.23 8.57 3.12
CA ILE A 38 0.62 7.36 2.56
C ILE A 38 -0.86 7.31 2.95
N GLU A 39 -1.19 7.48 4.24
CA GLU A 39 -2.58 7.37 4.72
C GLU A 39 -3.50 8.43 4.08
N LYS A 40 -3.04 9.68 3.95
CA LYS A 40 -3.79 10.77 3.32
C LYS A 40 -4.00 10.56 1.81
N SER A 41 -3.03 9.95 1.14
CA SER A 41 -3.04 9.78 -0.33
C SER A 41 -3.59 8.42 -0.76
N LYS A 42 -3.95 7.56 0.20
CA LYS A 42 -4.36 6.18 -0.03
C LYS A 42 -5.74 6.12 -0.69
N PHE A 43 -5.77 5.53 -1.87
CA PHE A 43 -7.03 5.24 -2.58
C PHE A 43 -7.59 3.85 -2.24
N ILE A 44 -6.74 2.83 -2.15
CA ILE A 44 -7.12 1.45 -1.84
C ILE A 44 -6.22 0.92 -0.72
N LYS A 45 -6.82 0.31 0.30
CA LYS A 45 -6.09 -0.45 1.34
C LYS A 45 -6.49 -1.91 1.25
N LEU A 46 -5.50 -2.78 1.10
CA LEU A 46 -5.71 -4.21 1.24
C LEU A 46 -5.44 -4.62 2.69
N ASP A 47 -6.31 -5.45 3.24
CA ASP A 47 -6.16 -6.06 4.55
C ASP A 47 -6.86 -7.42 4.60
N LYS A 48 -6.85 -8.06 5.77
CA LYS A 48 -7.48 -9.37 5.98
C LYS A 48 -8.97 -9.41 5.60
N ASP A 49 -9.65 -8.27 5.67
CA ASP A 49 -11.09 -8.14 5.37
C ASP A 49 -11.30 -7.57 3.95
N ARG A 50 -10.25 -6.99 3.35
CA ARG A 50 -10.22 -6.36 2.02
C ARG A 50 -9.09 -6.93 1.19
N VAL A 51 -9.29 -8.11 0.63
CA VAL A 51 -8.33 -8.76 -0.27
C VAL A 51 -8.49 -8.27 -1.71
N ALA A 52 -7.37 -8.10 -2.44
CA ALA A 52 -7.43 -7.77 -3.87
C ALA A 52 -8.01 -8.91 -4.72
N PHE A 53 -7.91 -10.14 -4.22
CA PHE A 53 -8.43 -11.35 -4.85
C PHE A 53 -9.30 -12.08 -3.83
N GLY A 54 -10.61 -12.06 -4.07
CA GLY A 54 -11.60 -12.68 -3.19
C GLY A 54 -11.44 -14.18 -3.11
N GLN A 55 -11.19 -14.69 -1.90
CA GLN A 55 -11.23 -16.09 -1.48
C GLN A 55 -10.39 -17.11 -2.29
N LYS A 56 -10.05 -18.22 -1.63
CA LYS A 56 -9.44 -19.37 -2.29
C LYS A 56 -10.35 -19.86 -3.43
N TRP A 57 -9.79 -20.03 -4.62
CA TRP A 57 -10.43 -20.76 -5.74
C TRP A 57 -10.47 -22.28 -5.49
N LYS A 58 -10.63 -22.71 -4.24
CA LYS A 58 -10.88 -24.09 -3.87
C LYS A 58 -12.18 -24.09 -3.11
N THR A 59 -13.23 -24.37 -3.88
CA THR A 59 -14.57 -24.75 -3.49
C THR A 59 -14.60 -25.28 -2.06
N GLU A 60 -15.40 -24.67 -1.20
CA GLU A 60 -15.90 -25.38 -0.04
C GLU A 60 -16.66 -26.58 -0.59
N THR A 61 -16.05 -27.77 -0.50
CA THR A 61 -16.81 -29.00 -0.66
C THR A 61 -17.75 -29.06 0.53
N ILE A 62 -18.99 -28.62 0.34
CA ILE A 62 -20.09 -28.95 1.23
C ILE A 62 -20.11 -30.48 1.30
N SER A 63 -19.77 -31.03 2.47
CA SER A 63 -19.88 -32.43 2.83
C SER A 63 -20.61 -32.51 4.16
#